data_AF-A0A1Y0IHC3-F1
#
_entry.id   AF-A0A1Y0IHC3-F1
#
_cell.length_a   1.000
_cell.length_b   1.000
_cell.length_c   1.000
_cell.angle_alpha   90.00
_cell.angle_beta   90.00
_cell.angle_gamma   90.00
#
_symmetry.space_group_name_H-M   'P 1'
#
loop_
_entity.id
_entity.type
_entity.pdbx_description
1 polymer ?
#
loop_
_entity_poly.entity_id
_entity_poly.type
_entity_poly.pdbx_seq_one_letter_code
_entity_poly.pdbx_strand_id
1 'polypeptide(L)'
;MITYVKTNLLESPAQVLVNTINTVGVMGKGIAKEFKTIYPDMFKEYQLLCEEKTLDIGMLWIFKTSHKWILNFPTKKHWRSPSKLEYIEQGLKKFVETYEEKGIVSISFPLLGCGNGGLNWELEVQPLMEKYLRPLPIDVYIHLNPTREHKKKEHNDVMDTKAWLRANPQELSFTELWDDLTEVISTKRDIAFVSAGEKYNVRIYSHNNEVGILFTSEHTEVFVTEEQLMDLWKYLRRVGFALKQTLPNGLEVIGSPLLSLLSNLPYLEPVSMGFRYESEDDLHLGIRIIPQLIKNDSDNGEVGVSEIEE
;
A
#
# COMPACT_ATOMS: atom_id res chain seq x y z
N MET A 1 -3.80 -9.43 9.47
CA MET A 1 -3.91 -10.14 8.16
C MET A 1 -2.72 -9.75 7.28
N ILE A 2 -2.04 -10.70 6.63
CA ILE A 2 -0.95 -10.41 5.67
C ILE A 2 -1.50 -10.29 4.26
N THR A 3 -1.13 -9.22 3.56
CA THR A 3 -1.41 -9.02 2.14
C THR A 3 -0.10 -8.80 1.39
N TYR A 4 0.19 -9.64 0.41
CA TYR A 4 1.29 -9.48 -0.52
C TYR A 4 0.88 -8.53 -1.64
N VAL A 5 1.72 -7.55 -1.96
CA VAL A 5 1.38 -6.49 -2.93
C VAL A 5 2.57 -6.20 -3.84
N LYS A 6 2.33 -6.15 -5.16
CA LYS A 6 3.34 -5.74 -6.15
C LYS A 6 3.31 -4.23 -6.40
N THR A 7 3.80 -3.47 -5.43
CA THR A 7 3.90 -2.01 -5.52
C THR A 7 5.14 -1.49 -4.80
N ASN A 8 5.53 -0.26 -5.07
CA ASN A 8 6.56 0.41 -4.29
C ASN A 8 6.11 0.56 -2.82
N LEU A 9 6.96 0.15 -1.88
CA LEU A 9 6.72 0.28 -0.44
C LEU A 9 6.41 1.72 -0.03
N LEU A 10 7.09 2.69 -0.62
CA LEU A 10 6.94 4.11 -0.28
C LEU A 10 5.56 4.68 -0.66
N GLU A 11 4.84 3.96 -1.52
CA GLU A 11 3.49 4.29 -1.97
C GLU A 11 2.41 3.56 -1.16
N SER A 12 2.79 2.84 -0.10
CA SER A 12 1.83 2.09 0.71
C SER A 12 0.86 3.02 1.46
N PRO A 13 -0.44 2.68 1.54
CA PRO A 13 -1.41 3.37 2.38
C PRO A 13 -1.20 3.12 3.88
N ALA A 14 -0.41 2.12 4.28
CA ALA A 14 -0.22 1.78 5.70
C ALA A 14 0.32 2.95 6.53
N GLN A 15 -0.09 3.01 7.81
CA GLN A 15 0.35 4.03 8.77
C GLN A 15 1.88 4.03 8.94
N VAL A 16 2.47 2.83 9.03
CA VAL A 16 3.90 2.63 9.26
C VAL A 16 4.58 1.98 8.06
N LEU A 17 5.72 2.52 7.64
CA LEU A 17 6.58 1.96 6.61
C LEU A 17 7.89 1.46 7.22
N VAL A 18 8.32 0.26 6.86
CA VAL A 18 9.55 -0.33 7.41
C VAL A 18 10.74 0.04 6.54
N ASN A 19 11.71 0.74 7.13
CA ASN A 19 13.00 1.01 6.52
C ASN A 19 14.04 -0.03 6.99
N THR A 20 14.73 -0.69 6.05
CA THR A 20 15.80 -1.64 6.41
C THR A 20 17.13 -0.92 6.55
N ILE A 21 17.69 -0.94 7.75
CA ILE A 21 18.90 -0.16 8.09
C ILE A 21 20.04 -1.07 8.54
N ASN A 22 21.23 -0.47 8.66
CA ASN A 22 22.35 -1.05 9.40
C ASN A 22 22.57 -0.29 10.71
N THR A 23 23.55 -0.70 11.52
CA THR A 23 23.84 -0.08 12.83
C THR A 23 25.07 0.83 12.80
N VAL A 24 25.52 1.25 11.60
CA VAL A 24 26.73 2.09 11.41
C VAL A 24 26.44 3.40 10.66
N GLY A 25 25.18 3.83 10.59
CA GLY A 25 24.83 5.19 10.12
C GLY A 25 24.85 5.40 8.59
N VAL A 26 24.77 4.35 7.76
CA VAL A 26 24.89 4.49 6.28
C VAL A 26 23.63 4.08 5.52
N MET A 27 22.98 5.01 4.82
CA MET A 27 21.86 4.73 3.90
C MET A 27 22.24 4.99 2.43
N GLY A 28 23.06 4.12 1.85
CA GLY A 28 23.69 4.36 0.54
C GLY A 28 23.05 3.72 -0.69
N LYS A 29 22.21 2.68 -0.53
CA LYS A 29 21.62 1.90 -1.63
C LYS A 29 20.25 1.32 -1.23
N GLY A 30 19.48 0.88 -2.23
CA GLY A 30 18.18 0.25 -2.04
C GLY A 30 17.18 1.18 -1.35
N ILE A 31 16.20 0.57 -0.67
CA ILE A 31 15.10 1.31 -0.02
C ILE A 31 15.60 2.32 1.03
N ALA A 32 16.67 2.02 1.75
CA ALA A 32 17.26 2.94 2.73
C ALA A 32 17.70 4.28 2.11
N LYS A 33 18.25 4.25 0.89
CA LYS A 33 18.63 5.46 0.17
C LYS A 33 17.41 6.31 -0.19
N GLU A 34 16.31 5.66 -0.57
CA GLU A 34 15.06 6.33 -0.92
C GLU A 34 14.45 6.98 0.32
N PHE A 35 14.40 6.27 1.45
CA PHE A 35 14.01 6.85 2.75
C PHE A 35 14.89 8.03 3.17
N LYS A 36 16.22 7.95 3.01
CA LYS A 36 17.12 9.09 3.26
C LYS A 36 16.81 10.30 2.39
N THR A 37 16.39 10.08 1.15
CA THR A 37 16.08 11.16 0.20
C THR A 37 14.77 11.85 0.58
N ILE A 38 13.78 11.08 1.03
CA ILE A 38 12.44 11.58 1.38
C ILE A 38 12.42 12.16 2.81
N TYR A 39 13.14 11.55 3.74
CA TYR A 39 13.18 11.91 5.17
C TYR A 39 14.62 12.23 5.61
N PRO A 40 15.18 13.39 5.20
CA PRO A 40 16.56 13.75 5.54
C PRO A 40 16.78 13.98 7.04
N ASP A 41 15.77 14.45 7.78
CA ASP A 41 15.89 14.67 9.23
C ASP A 41 15.90 13.36 10.01
N MET A 42 15.07 12.40 9.62
CA MET A 42 15.17 11.00 10.09
C MET A 42 16.57 10.44 9.87
N PHE A 43 17.17 10.68 8.70
CA PHE A 43 18.54 10.22 8.45
C PHE A 43 19.58 10.89 9.38
N LYS A 44 19.43 12.18 9.72
CA LYS A 44 20.34 12.87 10.66
C LYS A 44 20.24 12.25 12.06
N GLU A 45 19.04 12.03 12.57
CA GLU A 45 18.83 11.39 13.88
C GLU A 45 19.38 9.97 13.89
N TYR A 46 19.11 9.18 12.85
CA TYR A 46 19.66 7.84 12.69
C TYR A 46 21.19 7.79 12.80
N GLN A 47 21.90 8.77 12.22
CA GLN A 47 23.36 8.84 12.33
C GLN A 47 23.80 9.03 13.79
N LEU A 48 23.17 9.94 14.52
CA LEU A 48 23.47 10.18 15.94
C LEU A 48 23.25 8.92 16.78
N LEU A 49 22.13 8.22 16.57
CA LEU A 49 21.84 6.96 17.28
C LEU A 49 22.90 5.88 17.02
N CYS A 50 23.40 5.80 15.78
CA CYS A 50 24.47 4.86 15.44
C CYS A 50 25.82 5.28 16.07
N GLU A 51 26.12 6.57 16.10
CA GLU A 51 27.35 7.11 16.71
C GLU A 51 27.37 6.91 18.23
N GLU A 52 26.22 7.07 18.88
CA GLU A 52 26.00 6.83 20.31
C GLU A 52 25.88 5.34 20.66
N LYS A 53 25.77 4.47 19.65
CA LYS A 53 25.58 3.01 19.80
C LYS A 53 24.31 2.61 20.55
N THR A 54 23.27 3.43 20.44
CA THR A 54 21.95 3.20 21.04
C THR A 54 21.03 2.38 20.12
N LEU A 55 21.47 2.05 18.91
CA LEU A 55 20.74 1.22 17.94
C LEU A 55 21.58 0.00 17.54
N ASP A 56 21.12 -1.20 17.89
CA ASP A 56 21.71 -2.48 17.45
C ASP A 56 20.61 -3.44 16.93
N ILE A 57 21.02 -4.63 16.49
CA ILE A 57 20.11 -5.71 16.08
C ILE A 57 19.08 -5.99 17.18
N GLY A 58 17.81 -6.09 16.79
CA GLY A 58 16.69 -6.32 17.69
C GLY A 58 16.12 -5.05 18.32
N MET A 59 16.79 -3.90 18.19
CA MET A 59 16.26 -2.61 18.59
C MET A 59 15.56 -1.96 17.40
N LEU A 60 14.32 -1.55 17.58
CA LEU A 60 13.56 -0.84 16.56
C LEU A 60 13.48 0.63 16.91
N TRP A 61 13.44 1.49 15.90
CA TRP A 61 13.34 2.93 16.10
C TRP A 61 12.26 3.51 15.20
N ILE A 62 11.27 4.16 15.80
CA ILE A 62 10.17 4.81 15.08
C ILE A 62 10.47 6.29 14.96
N PHE A 63 10.48 6.77 13.71
CA PHE A 63 10.45 8.20 13.38
C PHE A 63 9.04 8.57 12.93
N LYS A 64 8.35 9.46 13.67
CA LYS A 64 6.96 9.86 13.40
C LYS A 64 6.92 11.20 12.68
N THR A 65 6.22 11.26 11.54
CA THR A 65 5.77 12.52 10.93
C THR A 65 4.26 12.66 11.05
N SER A 66 3.72 13.82 10.64
CA SER A 66 2.29 14.08 10.54
C SER A 66 1.58 13.12 9.56
N HIS A 67 2.30 12.63 8.54
CA HIS A 67 1.74 11.86 7.44
C HIS A 67 2.06 10.36 7.48
N LYS A 68 3.29 9.99 7.84
CA LYS A 68 3.78 8.61 7.82
C LYS A 68 4.75 8.36 8.96
N TRP A 69 4.72 7.15 9.49
CA TRP A 69 5.70 6.72 10.48
C TRP A 69 6.69 5.77 9.82
N ILE A 70 7.95 5.87 10.22
CA ILE A 70 9.05 5.07 9.65
C ILE A 70 9.62 4.20 10.76
N LEU A 71 9.38 2.89 10.68
CA LEU A 71 9.99 1.90 11.56
C LEU A 71 11.34 1.50 10.97
N ASN A 72 12.41 2.01 11.55
CA ASN A 72 13.78 1.66 11.16
C ASN A 72 14.15 0.32 11.79
N PHE A 73 14.37 -0.67 10.93
CA PHE A 73 14.57 -2.07 11.27
C PHE A 73 16.01 -2.49 10.95
N PRO A 74 16.86 -2.70 11.96
CA PRO A 74 18.23 -3.20 11.76
C PRO A 74 18.25 -4.61 11.17
N THR A 75 18.66 -4.70 9.90
CA THR A 75 18.84 -5.98 9.19
C THR A 75 20.32 -6.33 9.00
N LYS A 76 21.22 -5.41 9.34
CA LYS A 76 22.67 -5.58 9.22
C LYS A 76 23.38 -4.86 10.36
N LYS A 77 24.52 -5.38 10.81
CA LYS A 77 25.44 -4.59 11.64
C LYS A 77 26.20 -3.59 10.77
N HIS A 78 27.01 -4.08 9.84
CA HIS A 78 27.75 -3.24 8.89
C HIS A 78 27.18 -3.40 7.47
N TRP A 79 27.04 -2.32 6.70
CA TRP A 79 26.43 -2.34 5.36
C TRP A 79 27.15 -3.24 4.35
N ARG A 80 28.46 -3.42 4.49
CA ARG A 80 29.31 -4.34 3.69
C ARG A 80 29.07 -5.83 4.00
N SER A 81 28.54 -6.17 5.17
CA SER A 81 28.29 -7.56 5.56
C SER A 81 26.91 -8.01 5.07
N PRO A 82 26.67 -9.31 4.83
CA PRO A 82 25.33 -9.82 4.54
C PRO A 82 24.40 -9.64 5.75
N SER A 83 23.09 -9.73 5.47
CA SER A 83 22.07 -9.87 6.51
C SER A 83 22.16 -11.28 7.11
N LYS A 84 21.56 -11.49 8.27
CA LYS A 84 21.42 -12.82 8.86
C LYS A 84 19.99 -13.06 9.30
N LEU A 85 19.53 -14.31 9.24
CA LEU A 85 18.16 -14.64 9.61
C LEU A 85 17.87 -14.32 11.07
N GLU A 86 18.86 -14.48 11.96
CA GLU A 86 18.71 -14.15 13.39
C GLU A 86 18.53 -12.65 13.63
N TYR A 87 18.99 -11.79 12.71
CA TYR A 87 18.77 -10.35 12.81
C TYR A 87 17.31 -10.00 12.50
N ILE A 88 16.75 -10.67 11.49
CA ILE A 88 15.34 -10.51 11.11
C ILE A 88 14.43 -11.04 12.21
N GLU A 89 14.72 -12.22 12.77
CA GLU A 89 13.91 -12.81 13.83
C GLU A 89 13.89 -11.94 15.09
N GLN A 90 15.03 -11.37 15.51
CA GLN A 90 15.09 -10.49 16.67
C GLN A 90 14.25 -9.22 16.47
N GLY A 91 14.35 -8.57 15.31
CA GLY A 91 13.52 -7.39 15.04
C GLY A 91 12.03 -7.71 14.90
N LEU A 92 11.66 -8.86 14.32
CA LEU A 92 10.25 -9.29 14.24
C LEU A 92 9.69 -9.59 15.63
N LYS A 93 10.47 -10.26 16.47
CA LYS A 93 10.08 -10.53 17.86
C LYS A 93 9.84 -9.22 18.61
N LYS A 94 10.76 -8.27 18.51
CA LYS A 94 10.61 -6.94 19.12
C LYS A 94 9.34 -6.23 18.62
N PHE A 95 9.11 -6.23 17.31
CA PHE A 95 7.92 -5.63 16.72
C PHE A 95 6.62 -6.22 17.30
N VAL A 96 6.53 -7.56 17.39
CA VAL A 96 5.36 -8.23 17.97
C VAL A 96 5.16 -7.85 19.44
N GLU A 97 6.25 -7.64 20.18
CA GLU A 97 6.19 -7.23 21.59
C GLU A 97 5.70 -5.78 21.77
N THR A 98 5.96 -4.87 20.82
CA THR A 98 5.77 -3.42 21.04
C THR A 98 4.71 -2.75 20.17
N TYR A 99 4.26 -3.34 19.05
CA TYR A 99 3.42 -2.64 18.07
C TYR A 99 2.14 -2.03 18.64
N GLU A 100 1.47 -2.73 19.57
CA GLU A 100 0.21 -2.31 20.19
C GLU A 100 0.43 -1.09 21.09
N GLU A 101 1.46 -1.13 21.95
CA GLU A 101 1.85 -0.02 22.83
C GLU A 101 2.24 1.23 22.03
N LYS A 102 2.82 1.03 20.84
CA LYS A 102 3.18 2.11 19.92
C LYS A 102 2.03 2.63 19.08
N GLY A 103 0.84 2.03 19.17
CA GLY A 103 -0.35 2.45 18.43
C GLY A 103 -0.29 2.17 16.93
N ILE A 104 0.47 1.13 16.53
CA ILE A 104 0.60 0.71 15.13
C ILE A 104 -0.64 -0.12 14.76
N VAL A 105 -1.46 0.41 13.85
CA VAL A 105 -2.69 -0.26 13.38
C VAL A 105 -2.55 -0.82 11.96
N SER A 106 -1.56 -0.36 11.19
CA SER A 106 -1.20 -0.95 9.90
C SER A 106 0.27 -0.69 9.57
N ILE A 107 0.92 -1.67 8.92
CA ILE A 107 2.35 -1.61 8.63
C ILE A 107 2.69 -2.25 7.29
N SER A 108 3.70 -1.71 6.61
CA SER A 108 4.23 -2.25 5.36
C SER A 108 5.70 -2.61 5.46
N PHE A 109 6.01 -3.84 5.06
CA PHE A 109 7.35 -4.40 5.06
C PHE A 109 7.90 -4.55 3.63
N PRO A 110 9.19 -4.24 3.41
CA PRO A 110 9.92 -4.76 2.27
C PRO A 110 10.30 -6.24 2.51
N LEU A 111 10.91 -6.88 1.51
CA LEU A 111 11.55 -8.19 1.67
C LEU A 111 12.80 -8.06 2.59
N LEU A 112 12.62 -8.32 3.89
CA LEU A 112 13.62 -8.05 4.92
C LEU A 112 14.92 -8.83 4.71
N GLY A 113 16.06 -8.13 4.63
CA GLY A 113 17.36 -8.78 4.49
C GLY A 113 17.60 -9.50 3.14
N CYS A 114 16.65 -9.42 2.21
CA CYS A 114 16.81 -9.91 0.84
C CYS A 114 17.58 -8.91 -0.04
N GLY A 115 17.88 -9.29 -1.29
CA GLY A 115 18.60 -8.44 -2.24
C GLY A 115 20.02 -8.11 -1.75
N ASN A 116 20.25 -6.89 -1.26
CA ASN A 116 21.55 -6.47 -0.72
C ASN A 116 21.97 -7.24 0.53
N GLY A 117 21.03 -7.85 1.26
CA GLY A 117 21.32 -8.67 2.44
C GLY A 117 21.63 -10.12 2.11
N GLY A 118 21.23 -10.61 0.94
CA GLY A 118 21.56 -11.95 0.44
C GLY A 118 20.72 -13.10 1.01
N LEU A 119 19.73 -12.84 1.87
CA LEU A 119 18.81 -13.89 2.35
C LEU A 119 17.83 -14.31 1.24
N ASN A 120 17.49 -15.59 1.22
CA ASN A 120 16.50 -16.14 0.32
C ASN A 120 15.08 -15.81 0.82
N TRP A 121 14.28 -15.20 -0.04
CA TRP A 121 12.92 -14.81 0.30
C TRP A 121 12.03 -16.02 0.63
N GLU A 122 11.87 -16.95 -0.32
CA GLU A 122 10.92 -18.06 -0.25
C GLU A 122 11.30 -19.08 0.83
N LEU A 123 12.61 -19.40 0.94
CA LEU A 123 13.09 -20.47 1.81
C LEU A 123 13.36 -20.02 3.24
N GLU A 124 13.71 -18.75 3.46
CA GLU A 124 14.19 -18.27 4.76
C GLU A 124 13.31 -17.15 5.34
N VAL A 125 13.13 -16.05 4.60
CA VAL A 125 12.55 -14.82 5.15
C VAL A 125 11.03 -14.85 5.21
N GLN A 126 10.38 -15.29 4.14
CA GLN A 126 8.93 -15.37 4.07
C GLN A 126 8.32 -16.24 5.19
N PRO A 127 8.72 -17.51 5.40
CA PRO A 127 8.14 -18.33 6.46
C PRO A 127 8.38 -17.73 7.85
N LEU A 128 9.53 -17.06 8.05
CA LEU A 128 9.83 -16.36 9.29
C LEU A 128 8.91 -15.14 9.51
N MET A 129 8.73 -14.30 8.49
CA MET A 129 7.81 -13.17 8.56
C MET A 129 6.38 -13.61 8.80
N GLU A 130 5.91 -14.64 8.10
CA GLU A 130 4.55 -15.18 8.31
C GLU A 130 4.34 -15.71 9.72
N LYS A 131 5.32 -16.41 10.30
CA LYS A 131 5.29 -16.92 11.67
C LYS A 131 4.98 -15.81 12.69
N TYR A 132 5.60 -14.64 12.56
CA TYR A 132 5.44 -13.53 13.51
C TYR A 132 4.29 -12.59 13.16
N LEU A 133 4.06 -12.31 11.87
CA LEU A 133 3.14 -11.25 11.43
C LEU A 133 1.71 -11.74 11.18
N ARG A 134 1.52 -13.01 10.80
CA ARG A 134 0.18 -13.55 10.49
C ARG A 134 -0.77 -13.55 11.70
N PRO A 135 -0.33 -13.83 12.94
CA PRO A 135 -1.19 -13.79 14.12
C PRO A 135 -1.66 -12.39 14.52
N LEU A 136 -1.05 -11.32 14.00
CA LEU A 136 -1.33 -9.96 14.45
C LEU A 136 -2.71 -9.47 13.97
N PRO A 137 -3.50 -8.82 14.85
CA PRO A 137 -4.82 -8.27 14.54
C PRO A 137 -4.76 -6.92 13.82
N ILE A 138 -3.70 -6.68 13.04
CA ILE A 138 -3.49 -5.45 12.26
C ILE A 138 -3.32 -5.77 10.77
N ASP A 139 -3.45 -4.74 9.93
CA ASP A 139 -3.16 -4.87 8.50
C ASP A 139 -1.66 -4.85 8.24
N VAL A 140 -1.15 -5.94 7.67
CA VAL A 140 0.26 -6.11 7.32
C VAL A 140 0.37 -6.25 5.81
N TYR A 141 1.15 -5.38 5.19
CA TYR A 141 1.45 -5.46 3.76
C TYR A 141 2.90 -5.88 3.54
N ILE A 142 3.14 -6.82 2.63
CA ILE A 142 4.49 -7.22 2.22
C ILE A 142 4.66 -6.85 0.75
N HIS A 143 5.61 -5.96 0.48
CA HIS A 143 5.84 -5.44 -0.86
C HIS A 143 6.80 -6.34 -1.63
N LEU A 144 6.23 -7.08 -2.58
CA LEU A 144 6.94 -7.89 -3.55
C LEU A 144 7.49 -6.92 -4.61
N ASN A 145 8.73 -6.46 -4.41
CA ASN A 145 9.40 -5.44 -5.23
C ASN A 145 8.90 -5.42 -6.70
N PRO A 146 8.30 -4.32 -7.18
CA PRO A 146 8.11 -4.18 -8.61
C PRO A 146 9.49 -4.08 -9.27
N THR A 147 9.73 -4.88 -10.31
CA THR A 147 10.65 -4.47 -11.37
C THR A 147 10.29 -3.03 -11.76
N ARG A 148 11.30 -2.17 -11.98
CA ARG A 148 11.19 -0.72 -12.23
C ARG A 148 10.38 -0.32 -13.48
N GLU A 149 9.15 -0.77 -13.62
CA GLU A 149 8.25 -0.42 -14.72
C GLU A 149 7.08 0.43 -14.23
N HIS A 150 7.38 1.52 -13.52
CA HIS A 150 6.44 2.64 -13.47
C HIS A 150 6.70 3.54 -14.68
N LYS A 151 6.07 3.20 -15.82
CA LYS A 151 5.77 4.20 -16.85
C LYS A 151 4.70 5.13 -16.27
N LYS A 152 5.11 6.19 -15.58
CA LYS A 152 4.20 7.30 -15.27
C LYS A 152 3.65 7.84 -16.60
N LYS A 153 2.32 7.75 -16.80
CA LYS A 153 1.63 8.66 -17.70
C LYS A 153 1.55 9.99 -16.97
N GLU A 154 2.46 10.91 -17.30
CA GLU A 154 2.32 12.31 -16.95
C GLU A 154 1.06 12.83 -17.65
N HIS A 155 -0.04 12.94 -16.92
CA HIS A 155 -1.21 13.66 -17.41
C HIS A 155 -0.95 15.15 -17.20
N ASN A 156 -0.49 15.80 -18.27
CA ASN A 156 -0.65 17.23 -18.46
C ASN A 156 -2.11 17.47 -18.90
N ASP A 157 -2.93 18.11 -18.09
CA ASP A 157 -3.63 19.36 -18.48
C ASP A 157 -4.49 19.94 -17.34
N VAL A 158 -4.74 21.25 -17.43
CA VAL A 158 -5.33 22.13 -16.41
C VAL A 158 -6.86 22.17 -16.45
N MET A 159 -7.51 21.98 -15.30
CA MET A 159 -8.68 22.74 -14.83
C MET A 159 -8.74 22.68 -13.29
N ASP A 160 -8.85 23.86 -12.70
CA ASP A 160 -8.67 24.18 -11.29
C ASP A 160 -9.71 23.50 -10.39
N THR A 161 -9.32 23.16 -9.17
CA THR A 161 -10.11 22.40 -8.16
C THR A 161 -10.23 20.89 -8.39
N LYS A 162 -10.77 20.37 -9.52
CA LYS A 162 -10.88 18.90 -9.73
C LYS A 162 -9.52 18.21 -9.82
N ALA A 163 -8.53 18.81 -10.49
CA ALA A 163 -7.17 18.27 -10.55
C ALA A 163 -6.48 18.28 -9.17
N TRP A 164 -6.77 19.30 -8.35
CA TRP A 164 -6.25 19.41 -6.98
C TRP A 164 -6.89 18.38 -6.05
N LEU A 165 -8.21 18.22 -6.08
CA LEU A 165 -8.92 17.18 -5.30
C LEU A 165 -8.46 15.77 -5.68
N ARG A 166 -8.28 15.51 -6.98
CA ARG A 166 -7.73 14.24 -7.49
C ARG A 166 -6.24 14.06 -7.14
N ALA A 167 -5.54 15.12 -6.75
CA ALA A 167 -4.19 14.98 -6.19
C ALA A 167 -4.23 14.36 -4.79
N ASN A 168 -5.30 14.54 -4.03
CA ASN A 168 -5.51 13.86 -2.73
C ASN A 168 -6.77 12.98 -2.76
N PRO A 169 -6.74 11.80 -3.42
CA PRO A 169 -7.95 11.02 -3.64
C PRO A 169 -8.65 10.56 -2.36
N GLN A 170 -7.95 10.55 -1.22
CA GLN A 170 -8.54 10.20 0.07
C GLN A 170 -9.55 11.25 0.57
N GLU A 171 -9.47 12.48 0.07
CA GLU A 171 -10.40 13.56 0.44
C GLU A 171 -11.63 13.62 -0.47
N LEU A 172 -11.63 12.93 -1.63
CA LEU A 172 -12.76 12.90 -2.55
C LEU A 172 -14.01 12.31 -1.87
N SER A 173 -15.13 12.99 -2.06
CA SER A 173 -16.46 12.57 -1.65
C SER A 173 -16.99 11.42 -2.53
N PHE A 174 -18.04 10.74 -2.06
CA PHE A 174 -18.70 9.74 -2.91
C PHE A 174 -19.37 10.37 -4.13
N THR A 175 -19.91 11.59 -4.02
CA THR A 175 -20.54 12.31 -5.13
C THR A 175 -19.57 12.50 -6.29
N GLU A 176 -18.31 12.87 -6.00
CA GLU A 176 -17.29 13.04 -7.05
C GLU A 176 -16.89 11.71 -7.70
N LEU A 177 -16.77 10.64 -6.90
CA LEU A 177 -16.57 9.29 -7.44
C LEU A 177 -17.72 8.90 -8.37
N TRP A 178 -18.95 9.14 -7.94
CA TRP A 178 -20.16 8.79 -8.69
C TRP A 178 -20.28 9.56 -10.01
N ASP A 179 -20.01 10.87 -9.98
CA ASP A 179 -19.99 11.72 -11.16
C ASP A 179 -18.92 11.24 -12.16
N ASP A 180 -17.70 10.95 -11.68
CA ASP A 180 -16.61 10.47 -12.53
C ASP A 180 -16.90 9.08 -13.11
N LEU A 181 -17.51 8.16 -12.34
CA LEU A 181 -17.97 6.86 -12.84
C LEU A 181 -19.06 7.01 -13.90
N THR A 182 -20.03 7.89 -13.67
CA THR A 182 -21.11 8.17 -14.61
C THR A 182 -20.56 8.77 -15.91
N GLU A 183 -19.60 9.68 -15.83
CA GLU A 183 -18.90 10.25 -16.98
C GLU A 183 -18.16 9.14 -17.76
N VAL A 184 -17.43 8.26 -17.07
CA VAL A 184 -16.73 7.13 -17.68
C VAL A 184 -17.71 6.20 -18.43
N ILE A 185 -18.83 5.83 -17.79
CA ILE A 185 -19.85 4.94 -18.36
C ILE A 185 -20.60 5.58 -19.52
N SER A 186 -20.91 6.87 -19.45
CA SER A 186 -21.66 7.58 -20.49
C SER A 186 -20.82 7.95 -21.72
N THR A 187 -19.55 8.33 -21.51
CA THR A 187 -18.65 8.75 -22.59
C THR A 187 -18.19 7.56 -23.43
N LYS A 188 -17.93 6.42 -22.77
CA LYS A 188 -17.59 5.16 -23.43
C LYS A 188 -18.88 4.38 -23.66
N ARG A 189 -19.68 4.77 -24.67
CA ARG A 189 -20.90 4.05 -25.09
C ARG A 189 -20.62 2.55 -25.09
N ASP A 190 -21.23 1.84 -24.14
CA ASP A 190 -20.96 0.45 -23.79
C ASP A 190 -19.49 0.20 -23.44
N ILE A 191 -19.12 0.38 -22.16
CA ILE A 191 -17.82 -0.14 -21.68
C ILE A 191 -17.92 -1.65 -21.67
N ALA A 192 -17.66 -2.22 -22.84
CA ALA A 192 -17.35 -3.61 -23.02
C ALA A 192 -15.91 -3.82 -22.57
N PHE A 193 -15.74 -4.39 -21.38
CA PHE A 193 -14.43 -4.85 -20.93
C PHE A 193 -14.46 -6.35 -20.70
N VAL A 194 -13.31 -6.98 -20.89
CA VAL A 194 -13.13 -8.40 -20.61
C VAL A 194 -12.59 -8.52 -19.19
N SER A 195 -13.31 -9.23 -18.33
CA SER A 195 -12.86 -9.56 -16.99
C SER A 195 -13.03 -11.06 -16.77
N ALA A 196 -11.97 -11.73 -16.32
CA ALA A 196 -11.93 -13.19 -16.15
C ALA A 196 -12.36 -13.99 -17.41
N GLY A 197 -12.08 -13.47 -18.62
CA GLY A 197 -12.42 -14.13 -19.88
C GLY A 197 -13.85 -13.91 -20.37
N GLU A 198 -14.68 -13.22 -19.59
CA GLU A 198 -16.06 -12.88 -19.96
C GLU A 198 -16.17 -11.40 -20.34
N LYS A 199 -17.02 -11.10 -21.32
CA LYS A 199 -17.33 -9.74 -21.74
C LYS A 199 -18.48 -9.19 -20.90
N TYR A 200 -18.23 -8.07 -20.22
CA TYR A 200 -19.23 -7.35 -19.45
C TYR A 200 -19.60 -6.04 -20.14
N ASN A 201 -20.89 -5.69 -20.13
CA ASN A 201 -21.37 -4.34 -20.42
C ASN A 201 -21.84 -3.71 -19.11
N VAL A 202 -21.66 -2.39 -19.00
CA VAL A 202 -22.10 -1.62 -17.83
C VAL A 202 -22.92 -0.42 -18.27
N ARG A 203 -23.96 -0.13 -17.51
CA ARG A 203 -24.78 1.07 -17.70
C ARG A 203 -25.29 1.59 -16.35
N ILE A 204 -25.51 2.89 -16.28
CA ILE A 204 -26.31 3.46 -15.20
C ILE A 204 -27.74 2.95 -15.35
N TYR A 205 -28.30 2.48 -14.25
CA TYR A 205 -29.64 1.89 -14.21
C TYR A 205 -30.38 2.37 -12.97
N SER A 206 -31.70 2.48 -13.09
CA SER A 206 -32.57 2.82 -11.97
C SER A 206 -33.65 1.75 -11.82
N HIS A 207 -33.79 1.22 -10.61
CA HIS A 207 -34.74 0.16 -10.27
C HIS A 207 -35.35 0.44 -8.90
N ASN A 208 -36.68 0.38 -8.76
CA ASN A 208 -37.39 0.60 -7.49
C ASN A 208 -36.95 1.86 -6.72
N ASN A 209 -36.75 2.98 -7.44
CA ASN A 209 -36.23 4.26 -6.91
C ASN A 209 -34.77 4.24 -6.42
N GLU A 210 -34.04 3.15 -6.61
CA GLU A 210 -32.60 3.10 -6.39
C GLU A 210 -31.86 3.33 -7.71
N VAL A 211 -30.76 4.07 -7.64
CA VAL A 211 -29.84 4.30 -8.75
C VAL A 211 -28.57 3.48 -8.51
N GLY A 212 -27.99 2.98 -9.58
CA GLY A 212 -26.79 2.14 -9.51
C GLY A 212 -26.23 1.80 -10.88
N ILE A 213 -25.35 0.82 -10.89
CA ILE A 213 -24.69 0.32 -12.09
C ILE A 213 -25.17 -1.10 -12.33
N LEU A 214 -25.73 -1.35 -13.52
CA LEU A 214 -26.07 -2.70 -13.96
C LEU A 214 -24.90 -3.28 -14.76
N PHE A 215 -24.39 -4.42 -14.30
CA PHE A 215 -23.40 -5.23 -15.00
C PHE A 215 -24.10 -6.38 -15.70
N THR A 216 -23.87 -6.55 -17.00
CA THR A 216 -24.45 -7.63 -17.81
C THR A 216 -23.38 -8.38 -18.59
N SER A 217 -23.39 -9.71 -18.50
CA SER A 217 -22.64 -10.64 -19.34
C SER A 217 -23.58 -11.70 -19.91
N GLU A 218 -23.07 -12.70 -20.63
CA GLU A 218 -23.88 -13.82 -21.15
C GLU A 218 -24.53 -14.65 -20.04
N HIS A 219 -23.94 -14.67 -18.84
CA HIS A 219 -24.37 -15.54 -17.74
C HIS A 219 -24.72 -14.79 -16.45
N THR A 220 -24.43 -13.50 -16.39
CA THR A 220 -24.54 -12.71 -15.16
C THR A 220 -25.25 -11.40 -15.43
N GLU A 221 -26.25 -11.09 -14.60
CA GLU A 221 -26.87 -9.77 -14.51
C GLU A 221 -26.90 -9.37 -13.04
N VAL A 222 -26.12 -8.34 -12.69
CA VAL A 222 -25.97 -7.88 -11.30
C VAL A 222 -26.15 -6.38 -11.26
N PHE A 223 -27.09 -5.92 -10.43
CA PHE A 223 -27.30 -4.52 -10.13
C PHE A 223 -26.55 -4.15 -8.85
N VAL A 224 -25.65 -3.18 -8.96
CA VAL A 224 -24.88 -2.64 -7.82
C VAL A 224 -25.41 -1.25 -7.49
N THR A 225 -25.90 -1.06 -6.27
CA THR A 225 -26.51 0.23 -5.85
C THR A 225 -25.46 1.29 -5.55
N GLU A 226 -25.85 2.57 -5.57
CA GLU A 226 -25.03 3.67 -5.07
C GLU A 226 -24.58 3.45 -3.61
N GLU A 227 -25.43 2.88 -2.76
CA GLU A 227 -25.08 2.58 -1.37
C GLU A 227 -23.91 1.59 -1.27
N GLN A 228 -23.95 0.50 -2.04
CA GLN A 228 -22.86 -0.48 -2.07
C GLN A 228 -21.56 0.14 -2.59
N LEU A 229 -21.62 1.00 -3.62
CA LEU A 229 -20.46 1.72 -4.13
C LEU A 229 -19.92 2.73 -3.13
N MET A 230 -20.80 3.38 -2.38
CA MET A 230 -20.42 4.30 -1.31
C MET A 230 -19.66 3.56 -0.20
N ASP A 231 -20.11 2.36 0.19
CA ASP A 231 -19.41 1.56 1.19
C ASP A 231 -18.05 1.05 0.68
N LEU A 232 -17.97 0.68 -0.60
CA LEU A 232 -16.67 0.39 -1.24
C LEU A 232 -15.75 1.61 -1.21
N TRP A 233 -16.28 2.80 -1.49
CA TRP A 233 -15.50 4.03 -1.48
C TRP A 233 -15.00 4.40 -0.07
N LYS A 234 -15.85 4.26 0.94
CA LYS A 234 -15.44 4.42 2.35
C LYS A 234 -14.34 3.41 2.73
N TYR A 235 -14.49 2.16 2.32
CA TYR A 235 -13.50 1.12 2.56
C TYR A 235 -12.16 1.46 1.89
N LEU A 236 -12.18 1.80 0.59
CA LEU A 236 -10.97 2.16 -0.17
C LEU A 236 -10.26 3.38 0.40
N ARG A 237 -10.98 4.43 0.83
CA ARG A 237 -10.34 5.60 1.46
C ARG A 237 -9.67 5.27 2.79
N ARG A 238 -10.26 4.34 3.56
CA ARG A 238 -9.71 3.93 4.85
C ARG A 238 -8.50 3.00 4.71
N VAL A 239 -8.57 2.03 3.79
CA VAL A 239 -7.58 0.94 3.68
C VAL A 239 -6.54 1.23 2.58
N GLY A 240 -6.93 1.96 1.54
CA GLY A 240 -6.10 2.30 0.37
C GLY A 240 -6.00 1.19 -0.68
N PHE A 241 -6.30 -0.05 -0.32
CA PHE A 241 -6.34 -1.20 -1.22
C PHE A 241 -7.69 -1.92 -1.16
N ALA A 242 -8.08 -2.56 -2.26
CA ALA A 242 -9.14 -3.55 -2.25
C ALA A 242 -8.83 -4.73 -3.20
N LEU A 243 -9.18 -5.92 -2.73
CA LEU A 243 -9.23 -7.17 -3.48
C LEU A 243 -10.68 -7.63 -3.58
N LYS A 244 -10.99 -8.50 -4.54
CA LYS A 244 -12.32 -9.13 -4.65
C LYS A 244 -12.82 -9.68 -3.32
N GLN A 245 -11.95 -10.32 -2.54
CA GLN A 245 -12.27 -10.96 -1.26
C GLN A 245 -12.43 -9.97 -0.09
N THR A 246 -12.03 -8.70 -0.27
CA THR A 246 -12.17 -7.65 0.76
C THR A 246 -13.22 -6.63 0.39
N LEU A 247 -13.92 -6.82 -0.73
CA LEU A 247 -15.03 -5.96 -1.10
C LEU A 247 -16.14 -6.06 -0.04
N PRO A 248 -16.85 -4.96 0.24
CA PRO A 248 -18.04 -4.98 1.07
C PRO A 248 -19.10 -5.98 0.57
N ASN A 249 -19.95 -6.44 1.49
CA ASN A 249 -20.96 -7.46 1.25
C ASN A 249 -21.80 -7.19 0.00
N GLY A 250 -21.99 -8.22 -0.83
CA GLY A 250 -22.80 -8.19 -2.04
C GLY A 250 -22.04 -7.77 -3.30
N LEU A 251 -20.79 -7.33 -3.20
CA LEU A 251 -19.95 -6.98 -4.34
C LEU A 251 -19.03 -8.12 -4.80
N GLU A 252 -18.94 -9.21 -4.05
CA GLU A 252 -18.01 -10.32 -4.30
C GLU A 252 -18.34 -11.02 -5.62
N VAL A 253 -19.62 -11.10 -5.98
CA VAL A 253 -20.10 -11.73 -7.23
C VAL A 253 -19.56 -11.01 -8.45
N ILE A 254 -19.44 -9.68 -8.38
CA ILE A 254 -19.05 -8.82 -9.50
C ILE A 254 -17.67 -8.17 -9.29
N GLY A 255 -16.87 -8.70 -8.34
CA GLY A 255 -15.67 -8.02 -7.89
C GLY A 255 -14.63 -7.76 -8.97
N SER A 256 -14.26 -8.75 -9.79
CA SER A 256 -13.28 -8.52 -10.86
C SER A 256 -13.79 -7.51 -11.90
N PRO A 257 -15.04 -7.60 -12.39
CA PRO A 257 -15.60 -6.57 -13.26
C PRO A 257 -15.67 -5.17 -12.63
N LEU A 258 -16.06 -5.08 -11.36
CA LEU A 258 -16.14 -3.82 -10.63
C LEU A 258 -14.77 -3.16 -10.48
N LEU A 259 -13.75 -3.92 -10.07
CA LEU A 259 -12.37 -3.42 -9.99
C LEU A 259 -11.84 -2.99 -11.37
N SER A 260 -12.21 -3.72 -12.43
CA SER A 260 -11.85 -3.36 -13.80
C SER A 260 -12.50 -2.03 -14.23
N LEU A 261 -13.77 -1.82 -13.90
CA LEU A 261 -14.46 -0.54 -14.13
C LEU A 261 -13.76 0.60 -13.38
N LEU A 262 -13.52 0.44 -12.08
CA LEU A 262 -12.89 1.44 -11.23
C LEU A 262 -11.48 1.83 -11.70
N SER A 263 -10.73 0.92 -12.32
CA SER A 263 -9.39 1.20 -12.89
C SER A 263 -9.38 2.23 -14.02
N ASN A 264 -10.55 2.63 -14.53
CA ASN A 264 -10.68 3.70 -15.51
C ASN A 264 -10.65 5.10 -14.88
N LEU A 265 -10.73 5.20 -13.55
CA LEU A 265 -10.66 6.45 -12.82
C LEU A 265 -9.21 6.87 -12.61
N PRO A 266 -8.85 8.16 -12.80
CA PRO A 266 -7.46 8.61 -12.84
C PRO A 266 -6.73 8.52 -11.49
N TYR A 267 -7.44 8.33 -10.39
CA TYR A 267 -6.91 8.22 -9.03
C TYR A 267 -6.96 6.81 -8.46
N LEU A 268 -7.37 5.83 -9.27
CA LEU A 268 -7.34 4.42 -8.91
C LEU A 268 -6.42 3.67 -9.88
N GLU A 269 -5.59 2.79 -9.35
CA GLU A 269 -4.63 2.03 -10.15
C GLU A 269 -4.81 0.52 -9.90
N PRO A 270 -4.83 -0.31 -10.95
CA PRO A 270 -4.82 -1.76 -10.78
C PRO A 270 -3.51 -2.22 -10.14
N VAL A 271 -3.59 -3.22 -9.27
CA VAL A 271 -2.43 -3.76 -8.56
C VAL A 271 -2.55 -5.28 -8.43
N SER A 272 -1.43 -5.99 -8.53
CA SER A 272 -1.38 -7.43 -8.24
C SER A 272 -1.16 -7.66 -6.75
N MET A 273 -2.09 -8.37 -6.11
CA MET A 273 -2.07 -8.60 -4.67
C MET A 273 -2.77 -9.90 -4.26
N GLY A 274 -2.41 -10.44 -3.09
CA GLY A 274 -2.95 -11.70 -2.57
C GLY A 274 -2.71 -11.92 -1.08
N PHE A 275 -3.48 -12.80 -0.44
CA PHE A 275 -3.33 -13.14 0.99
C PHE A 275 -2.36 -14.30 1.24
N ARG A 276 -1.89 -14.92 0.16
CA ARG A 276 -0.86 -15.96 0.11
C ARG A 276 0.10 -15.62 -1.02
N TYR A 277 1.30 -16.20 -0.99
CA TYR A 277 2.30 -16.00 -2.02
C TYR A 277 3.29 -17.16 -2.05
N GLU A 278 2.91 -18.29 -2.62
CA GLU A 278 3.83 -19.37 -2.96
C GLU A 278 4.36 -19.18 -4.39
N SER A 279 3.54 -18.57 -5.26
CA SER A 279 3.89 -18.23 -6.63
C SER A 279 3.15 -16.99 -7.12
N GLU A 280 3.48 -16.54 -8.33
CA GLU A 280 2.79 -15.45 -9.01
C GLU A 280 1.30 -15.70 -9.25
N ASP A 281 0.89 -16.98 -9.32
CA ASP A 281 -0.50 -17.36 -9.56
C ASP A 281 -1.42 -17.08 -8.33
N ASP A 282 -0.83 -16.87 -7.15
CA ASP A 282 -1.56 -16.48 -5.94
C ASP A 282 -1.94 -14.99 -5.93
N LEU A 283 -1.38 -14.21 -6.85
CA LEU A 283 -1.67 -12.79 -6.97
C LEU A 283 -2.86 -12.58 -7.92
N HIS A 284 -3.78 -11.74 -7.48
CA HIS A 284 -4.98 -11.41 -8.23
C HIS A 284 -5.06 -9.91 -8.48
N LEU A 285 -5.91 -9.53 -9.44
CA LEU A 285 -6.23 -8.13 -9.67
C LEU A 285 -6.93 -7.55 -8.44
N GLY A 286 -6.26 -6.61 -7.80
CA GLY A 286 -6.83 -5.65 -6.87
C GLY A 286 -6.80 -4.24 -7.45
N ILE A 287 -7.22 -3.29 -6.62
CA ILE A 287 -7.14 -1.87 -6.94
C ILE A 287 -6.57 -1.10 -5.75
N ARG A 288 -5.84 -0.03 -6.04
CA ARG A 288 -5.32 0.89 -5.04
C ARG A 288 -5.73 2.31 -5.32
N ILE A 289 -5.91 3.08 -4.26
CA ILE A 289 -5.89 4.54 -4.36
C ILE A 289 -4.46 4.99 -4.66
N ILE A 290 -4.30 5.85 -5.66
CA ILE A 290 -3.00 6.45 -5.97
C ILE A 290 -2.64 7.39 -4.81
N PRO A 291 -1.52 7.15 -4.11
CA PRO A 291 -1.11 8.01 -3.01
C PRO A 291 -0.67 9.38 -3.52
N GLN A 292 -0.96 10.42 -2.76
CA GLN A 292 -0.38 11.73 -2.99
C GLN A 292 1.11 11.70 -2.61
N LEU A 293 2.00 11.86 -3.58
CA LEU A 293 3.40 12.18 -3.30
C LEU A 293 3.45 13.65 -2.89
N ILE A 294 3.28 13.93 -1.59
CA ILE A 294 3.47 15.28 -1.08
C ILE A 294 4.94 15.64 -1.35
N LYS A 295 5.18 16.57 -2.27
CA LYS A 295 6.47 17.26 -2.33
C LYS A 295 6.57 18.02 -1.02
N ASN A 296 7.65 17.81 -0.27
CA ASN A 296 8.04 18.71 0.80
C ASN A 296 8.24 20.09 0.17
N ASP A 297 7.18 20.89 0.11
CA ASP A 297 7.34 22.32 0.07
C ASP A 297 8.04 22.67 1.37
N SER A 298 9.26 23.14 1.21
CA SER A 298 10.07 23.75 2.24
C SER A 298 9.21 24.59 3.19
N ASP A 299 9.54 24.50 4.48
CA ASP A 299 9.33 25.57 5.47
C ASP A 299 8.04 25.52 6.31
N ASN A 300 7.78 24.38 6.97
CA ASN A 300 7.19 24.40 8.30
C ASN A 300 7.86 23.32 9.14
N GLY A 301 8.54 23.72 10.22
CA GLY A 301 9.32 22.84 11.09
C GLY A 301 8.49 21.74 11.75
N GLU A 302 8.29 20.63 11.03
CA GLU A 302 7.74 19.41 11.59
C GLU A 302 8.81 18.74 12.45
N VAL A 303 8.71 18.96 13.75
CA VAL A 303 9.53 18.26 14.75
C VAL A 303 9.04 16.80 14.79
N GLY A 304 9.80 15.90 14.17
CA GLY A 304 9.58 14.47 14.33
C GLY A 304 9.72 14.08 15.80
N VAL A 305 8.81 13.25 16.29
CA VAL A 305 8.93 12.65 17.63
C VAL A 305 9.58 11.28 17.46
N SER A 306 10.74 11.11 18.09
CA SER A 306 11.56 9.90 18.00
C SER A 306 11.40 9.03 19.25
N GLU A 307 11.20 7.73 19.08
CA GLU A 307 11.19 6.75 20.19
C GLU A 307 12.05 5.54 19.82
N ILE A 308 13.07 5.25 20.65
CA ILE A 308 13.91 4.05 20.54
C ILE A 308 13.30 2.94 21.39
N GLU A 309 13.27 1.73 20.85
CA GLU A 309 12.81 0.53 21.55
C GLU A 309 14.00 -0.26 22.07
N GLU A 310 14.31 -0.10 23.36
CA GLU A 310 15.20 -1.01 24.13
C GLU A 310 14.45 -2.29 24.50
#